data_AF-X1DN84-F1
#
_entry.id   AF-X1DN84-F1
#
_cell.length_a   1.000
_cell.length_b   1.000
_cell.length_c   1.000
_cell.angle_alpha   90.00
_cell.angle_beta   90.00
_cell.angle_gamma   90.00
#
_symmetry.space_group_name_H-M   'P 1'
#
loop_
_entity.id
_entity.type
_entity.pdbx_description
1 polymer ?
#
loop_
_entity_poly.entity_id
_entity_poly.type
_entity_poly.pdbx_seq_one_letter_code
_entity_poly.pdbx_strand_id
1 'polypeptide(L)'
;WNEGPIWFGDARCLLWSDIPNNRIMRWDEGTGTVSVYREPSNFANGQTRDRVGRLITCEHGGRRVTRTEYNGSVTVLIDRYEGKRLSSPNDVIVKSDGSIWFTDPPFGILGNYEGHRAEPELGQNVYRFDPETGAATIVADDILGPNGLAFSPSEEKLYIVESRGEPNRKILEYDVTTNGQTIQNKRVLIDAGRGTPDGFRVDVDGNLWCGWGMGSDDLDGVMIFAPDGAPIGRIALPERCANLCF
;
A
#
# COMPACT_ATOMS: atom_id res chain seq x y z
N TRP A 1 1.76 -13.90 -6.50
CA TRP A 1 0.74 -13.59 -5.48
C TRP A 1 0.11 -12.25 -5.85
N ASN A 2 -1.12 -12.02 -5.40
CA ASN A 2 -1.93 -10.87 -5.81
C ASN A 2 -1.91 -9.77 -4.75
N GLU A 3 -1.92 -8.51 -5.18
CA GLU A 3 -1.74 -7.32 -4.32
C GLU A 3 -2.45 -6.09 -4.88
N GLY A 4 -2.44 -5.01 -4.09
CA GLY A 4 -2.87 -3.68 -4.50
C GLY A 4 -4.23 -3.63 -5.22
N PRO A 5 -5.30 -4.25 -4.68
CA PRO A 5 -6.63 -4.13 -5.26
C PRO A 5 -7.14 -2.70 -5.15
N ILE A 6 -7.82 -2.24 -6.20
CA ILE A 6 -8.45 -0.92 -6.23
C ILE A 6 -9.71 -0.94 -7.10
N TRP A 7 -10.81 -0.44 -6.54
CA TRP A 7 -12.08 -0.31 -7.23
C TRP A 7 -12.18 1.00 -8.03
N PHE A 8 -12.57 0.88 -9.30
CA PHE A 8 -12.92 1.99 -10.18
C PHE A 8 -14.44 1.98 -10.39
N GLY A 9 -15.19 2.60 -9.48
CA GLY A 9 -16.67 2.59 -9.55
C GLY A 9 -17.26 3.26 -10.79
N ASP A 10 -16.59 4.27 -11.33
CA ASP A 10 -16.90 4.94 -12.60
C ASP A 10 -16.67 4.06 -13.83
N ALA A 11 -15.77 3.08 -13.75
CA ALA A 11 -15.56 2.06 -14.78
C ALA A 11 -16.19 0.70 -14.44
N ARG A 12 -16.80 0.58 -13.25
CA ARG A 12 -17.35 -0.65 -12.67
C ARG A 12 -16.38 -1.83 -12.77
N CYS A 13 -15.12 -1.60 -12.37
CA CYS A 13 -14.11 -2.65 -12.42
C CYS A 13 -13.16 -2.62 -11.21
N LEU A 14 -12.69 -3.81 -10.84
CA LEU A 14 -11.61 -4.00 -9.87
C LEU A 14 -10.30 -4.18 -10.64
N LEU A 15 -9.27 -3.43 -10.28
CA LEU A 15 -7.90 -3.70 -10.72
C LEU A 15 -7.10 -4.29 -9.56
N TRP A 16 -6.15 -5.18 -9.84
CA TRP A 16 -5.19 -5.67 -8.86
C TRP A 16 -3.89 -6.09 -9.54
N SER A 17 -2.81 -6.14 -8.79
CA SER A 17 -1.50 -6.55 -9.28
C SER A 17 -1.30 -8.05 -9.13
N ASP A 18 -0.83 -8.72 -10.18
CA ASP A 18 -0.26 -10.07 -10.11
C ASP A 18 1.25 -9.92 -10.23
N ILE A 19 1.90 -9.64 -9.10
CA ILE A 19 3.27 -9.09 -9.07
C ILE A 19 4.27 -10.03 -9.78
N PRO A 20 4.33 -11.34 -9.47
CA PRO A 20 5.34 -12.21 -10.07
C PRO A 20 5.16 -12.45 -11.56
N ASN A 21 3.93 -12.29 -12.07
CA ASN A 21 3.65 -12.38 -13.50
C ASN A 21 3.72 -11.01 -14.20
N ASN A 22 4.21 -9.96 -13.51
CA ASN A 22 4.49 -8.64 -14.08
C ASN A 22 3.30 -8.03 -14.85
N ARG A 23 2.11 -8.11 -14.26
CA ARG A 23 0.87 -7.60 -14.88
C ARG A 23 -0.10 -7.00 -13.85
N ILE A 24 -0.95 -6.12 -14.33
CA ILE A 24 -2.15 -5.66 -13.62
C ILE A 24 -3.33 -6.37 -14.26
N MET A 25 -4.14 -7.00 -13.42
CA MET A 25 -5.36 -7.70 -13.79
C MET A 25 -6.58 -6.80 -13.60
N ARG A 26 -7.67 -7.14 -14.28
CA ARG A 26 -8.96 -6.46 -14.19
C ARG A 26 -10.06 -7.49 -14.04
N TRP A 27 -11.04 -7.18 -13.20
CA TRP A 27 -12.34 -7.82 -13.17
C TRP A 27 -13.39 -6.77 -13.50
N ASP A 28 -14.20 -7.07 -14.50
CA ASP A 28 -15.26 -6.21 -14.98
C ASP A 28 -16.60 -6.63 -14.37
N GLU A 29 -17.23 -5.76 -13.56
CA GLU A 29 -18.47 -6.10 -12.85
C GLU A 29 -19.64 -6.32 -13.81
N GLY A 30 -19.69 -5.57 -14.92
CA GLY A 30 -20.80 -5.64 -15.88
C GLY A 30 -20.86 -6.97 -16.63
N THR A 31 -19.71 -7.55 -16.93
CA THR A 31 -19.58 -8.80 -17.71
C THR A 31 -19.15 -10.01 -16.88
N GLY A 32 -18.64 -9.79 -15.66
CA GLY A 32 -18.01 -10.82 -14.83
C GLY A 32 -16.64 -11.30 -15.33
N THR A 33 -16.09 -10.66 -16.37
CA THR A 33 -14.86 -11.13 -17.04
C THR A 33 -13.62 -10.72 -16.27
N VAL A 34 -12.67 -11.65 -16.12
CA VAL A 34 -11.29 -11.36 -15.70
C VAL A 34 -10.39 -11.25 -16.93
N SER A 35 -9.62 -10.17 -17.03
CA SER A 35 -8.70 -9.91 -18.13
C SER A 35 -7.42 -9.21 -17.66
N VAL A 36 -6.42 -9.11 -18.54
CA VAL A 36 -5.20 -8.32 -18.28
C VAL A 36 -5.50 -6.86 -18.60
N TYR A 37 -5.23 -5.97 -17.64
CA TYR A 37 -5.30 -4.52 -17.83
C TYR A 37 -4.00 -3.96 -18.40
N ARG A 38 -2.85 -4.42 -17.90
CA ARG A 38 -1.52 -3.98 -18.33
C ARG A 38 -0.48 -5.07 -18.17
N GLU A 39 0.30 -5.32 -19.23
CA GLU A 39 1.44 -6.23 -19.24
C GLU A 39 2.46 -5.75 -20.29
N PRO A 40 3.73 -5.51 -19.94
CA PRO A 40 4.31 -5.58 -18.58
C PRO A 40 3.84 -4.43 -17.68
N SER A 41 3.76 -4.68 -16.37
CA SER A 41 3.41 -3.67 -15.36
C SER A 41 4.60 -3.08 -14.59
N ASN A 42 5.81 -3.53 -14.90
CA ASN A 42 7.04 -3.28 -14.12
C ASN A 42 6.93 -3.76 -12.66
N PHE A 43 6.31 -4.93 -12.47
CA PHE A 43 6.04 -5.51 -11.15
C PHE A 43 5.27 -4.53 -10.28
N ALA A 44 4.16 -4.04 -10.82
CA ALA A 44 3.19 -3.25 -10.06
C ALA A 44 2.82 -3.99 -8.77
N ASN A 45 2.69 -3.25 -7.67
CA ASN A 45 2.27 -3.75 -6.36
C ASN A 45 1.04 -2.96 -5.90
N GLY A 46 1.16 -2.13 -4.86
CA GLY A 46 0.09 -1.29 -4.33
C GLY A 46 -0.42 -0.28 -5.35
N GLN A 47 -1.73 -0.05 -5.29
CA GLN A 47 -2.44 0.85 -6.18
C GLN A 47 -3.48 1.67 -5.41
N THR A 48 -3.69 2.89 -5.89
CA THR A 48 -4.75 3.76 -5.38
C THR A 48 -5.24 4.70 -6.48
N ARG A 49 -6.24 5.52 -6.17
CA ARG A 49 -6.76 6.55 -7.08
C ARG A 49 -6.35 7.92 -6.57
N ASP A 50 -5.95 8.80 -7.49
CA ASP A 50 -5.83 10.21 -7.16
C ASP A 50 -7.21 10.88 -7.04
N ARG A 51 -7.20 12.15 -6.60
CA ARG A 51 -8.42 12.93 -6.35
C ARG A 51 -9.22 13.28 -7.62
N VAL A 52 -8.69 12.95 -8.81
CA VAL A 52 -9.38 13.16 -10.10
C VAL A 52 -9.63 11.84 -10.84
N GLY A 53 -9.43 10.69 -10.18
CA GLY A 53 -9.84 9.39 -10.67
C GLY A 53 -8.80 8.65 -11.52
N ARG A 54 -7.54 9.12 -11.57
CA ARG A 54 -6.43 8.42 -12.24
C ARG A 54 -5.79 7.37 -11.33
N LEU A 55 -5.22 6.33 -11.94
CA LEU A 55 -4.54 5.25 -11.22
C LEU A 55 -3.13 5.69 -10.80
N ILE A 56 -2.82 5.56 -9.51
CA ILE A 56 -1.47 5.66 -8.94
C ILE A 56 -0.98 4.25 -8.64
N THR A 57 0.27 3.95 -8.99
CA THR A 57 0.84 2.60 -8.88
C THR A 57 2.24 2.66 -8.30
N CYS A 58 2.49 1.82 -7.30
CA CYS A 58 3.82 1.46 -6.85
C CYS A 58 4.40 0.38 -7.78
N GLU A 59 5.58 0.62 -8.37
CA GLU A 59 6.26 -0.33 -9.27
C GLU A 59 7.57 -0.82 -8.62
N HIS A 60 7.64 -2.11 -8.29
CA HIS A 60 8.86 -2.73 -7.76
C HIS A 60 9.99 -2.71 -8.79
N GLY A 61 9.74 -3.18 -10.02
CA GLY A 61 10.77 -3.31 -11.05
C GLY A 61 11.27 -1.96 -11.56
N GLY A 62 10.36 -0.98 -11.65
CA GLY A 62 10.70 0.41 -11.98
C GLY A 62 11.39 1.15 -10.83
N ARG A 63 11.21 0.70 -9.59
CA ARG A 63 11.63 1.37 -8.35
C ARG A 63 11.08 2.80 -8.30
N ARG A 64 9.77 2.95 -8.52
CA ARG A 64 9.10 4.24 -8.72
C ARG A 64 7.62 4.21 -8.40
N VAL A 65 7.04 5.39 -8.17
CA VAL A 65 5.60 5.61 -8.14
C VAL A 65 5.19 6.27 -9.47
N THR A 66 4.16 5.73 -10.11
CA THR A 66 3.67 6.20 -11.40
C THR A 66 2.20 6.57 -11.36
N ARG A 67 1.77 7.35 -12.35
CA ARG A 67 0.37 7.70 -12.61
C ARG A 67 -0.02 7.29 -14.01
N THR A 68 -1.12 6.58 -14.14
CA THR A 68 -1.74 6.33 -15.46
C THR A 68 -2.64 7.50 -15.80
N GLU A 69 -2.30 8.22 -16.87
CA GLU A 69 -3.11 9.32 -17.38
C GLU A 69 -4.35 8.80 -18.14
N TYR A 70 -5.34 9.66 -18.37
CA TYR A 70 -6.61 9.26 -19.01
C TYR A 70 -6.45 8.64 -20.40
N ASN A 71 -5.41 9.01 -21.14
CA ASN A 71 -5.09 8.44 -22.45
C ASN A 71 -4.33 7.10 -22.36
N GLY A 72 -4.13 6.56 -21.15
CA GLY A 72 -3.41 5.32 -20.89
C GLY A 72 -1.89 5.46 -20.80
N SER A 73 -1.32 6.65 -21.06
CA SER A 73 0.12 6.88 -20.88
C SER A 73 0.52 6.87 -19.40
N VAL A 74 1.78 6.55 -19.12
CA VAL A 74 2.31 6.45 -17.76
C VAL A 74 3.27 7.60 -17.50
N THR A 75 2.94 8.42 -16.50
CA THR A 75 3.81 9.47 -15.97
C THR A 75 4.56 8.95 -14.75
N VAL A 76 5.87 9.12 -14.71
CA VAL A 76 6.66 8.88 -13.49
C VAL A 76 6.46 10.07 -12.55
N LEU A 77 5.97 9.79 -11.34
CA LEU A 77 5.80 10.83 -10.31
C LEU A 77 7.09 11.00 -9.52
N ILE A 78 7.67 9.88 -9.07
CA ILE A 78 8.94 9.88 -8.34
C ILE A 78 9.64 8.53 -8.53
N ASP A 79 10.93 8.56 -8.87
CA ASP A 79 11.81 7.39 -8.98
C ASP A 79 13.12 7.55 -8.18
N ARG A 80 13.34 8.75 -7.61
CA ARG A 80 14.52 9.12 -6.83
C ARG A 80 14.18 10.05 -5.69
N TYR A 81 14.95 9.93 -4.60
CA TYR A 81 14.97 10.86 -3.49
C TYR A 81 16.42 11.29 -3.25
N GLU A 82 16.69 12.60 -3.24
CA GLU A 82 18.05 13.15 -3.07
C GLU A 82 19.10 12.52 -4.02
N GLY A 83 18.71 12.26 -5.27
CA GLY A 83 19.55 11.66 -6.31
C GLY A 83 19.66 10.13 -6.26
N LYS A 84 19.26 9.50 -5.17
CA LYS A 84 19.28 8.04 -4.97
C LYS A 84 17.99 7.39 -5.43
N ARG A 85 18.04 6.17 -5.95
CA ARG A 85 16.85 5.42 -6.36
C ARG A 85 16.04 4.97 -5.14
N LEU A 86 14.72 5.06 -5.23
CA LEU A 86 13.80 4.38 -4.30
C LEU A 86 14.11 2.88 -4.22
N SER A 87 13.80 2.21 -3.13
CA SER A 87 14.06 0.77 -2.98
C SER A 87 13.14 -0.04 -3.88
N SER A 88 11.86 -0.14 -3.52
CA SER A 88 10.78 -0.77 -4.27
C SER A 88 9.46 -0.35 -3.60
N PRO A 89 8.86 0.78 -4.02
CA PRO A 89 7.61 1.26 -3.44
C PRO A 89 6.56 0.15 -3.37
N ASN A 90 5.88 0.01 -2.23
CA ASN A 90 5.10 -1.19 -1.92
C ASN A 90 3.60 -0.91 -1.88
N ASP A 91 3.11 -0.10 -0.94
CA ASP A 91 1.72 0.38 -0.93
C ASP A 91 1.65 1.91 -0.95
N VAL A 92 0.50 2.45 -1.40
CA VAL A 92 0.32 3.89 -1.66
C VAL A 92 -1.10 4.36 -1.38
N ILE A 93 -1.22 5.56 -0.79
CA ILE A 93 -2.48 6.27 -0.55
C ILE A 93 -2.38 7.72 -1.03
N VAL A 94 -3.54 8.33 -1.32
CA VAL A 94 -3.64 9.76 -1.67
C VAL A 94 -4.51 10.46 -0.63
N LYS A 95 -3.94 11.47 0.00
CA LYS A 95 -4.61 12.31 1.01
C LYS A 95 -5.59 13.28 0.36
N SER A 96 -6.53 13.85 1.11
CA SER A 96 -7.53 14.80 0.62
C SER A 96 -6.93 16.05 -0.04
N ASP A 97 -5.72 16.44 0.35
CA ASP A 97 -4.96 17.57 -0.20
C ASP A 97 -4.24 17.23 -1.53
N GLY A 98 -4.35 15.99 -2.00
CA GLY A 98 -3.70 15.51 -3.22
C GLY A 98 -2.27 14.99 -3.02
N SER A 99 -1.70 15.11 -1.81
CA SER A 99 -0.39 14.52 -1.52
C SER A 99 -0.45 13.00 -1.53
N ILE A 100 0.61 12.39 -2.05
CA ILE A 100 0.76 10.95 -2.24
C ILE A 100 1.68 10.43 -1.14
N TRP A 101 1.21 9.43 -0.39
CA TRP A 101 1.97 8.82 0.69
C TRP A 101 2.21 7.36 0.36
N PHE A 102 3.45 6.89 0.49
CA PHE A 102 3.81 5.53 0.10
C PHE A 102 4.92 4.95 0.97
N THR A 103 4.96 3.63 1.06
CA THR A 103 6.00 2.88 1.74
C THR A 103 7.05 2.37 0.74
N ASP A 104 8.32 2.35 1.13
CA ASP A 104 9.44 1.94 0.28
C ASP A 104 10.34 0.88 0.95
N PRO A 105 9.80 -0.29 1.29
CA PRO A 105 10.60 -1.43 1.74
C PRO A 105 11.43 -2.00 0.57
N PRO A 106 12.43 -2.86 0.82
CA PRO A 106 13.31 -3.38 -0.22
C PRO A 106 12.79 -4.66 -0.89
N PHE A 107 11.54 -5.10 -0.64
CA PHE A 107 11.06 -6.43 -1.04
C PHE A 107 11.27 -6.74 -2.53
N GLY A 108 10.93 -5.78 -3.40
CA GLY A 108 11.07 -5.89 -4.86
C GLY A 108 12.51 -5.95 -5.38
N ILE A 109 13.51 -5.68 -4.53
CA ILE A 109 14.93 -5.73 -4.90
C ILE A 109 15.72 -6.86 -4.22
N LEU A 110 15.08 -7.68 -3.37
CA LEU A 110 15.74 -8.82 -2.71
C LEU A 110 15.98 -10.00 -3.65
N GLY A 111 15.29 -10.06 -4.79
CA GLY A 111 15.38 -11.15 -5.75
C GLY A 111 14.69 -10.80 -7.07
N ASN A 112 14.45 -11.81 -7.90
CA ASN A 112 13.82 -11.65 -9.21
C ASN A 112 12.38 -12.18 -9.27
N TYR A 113 11.80 -12.56 -8.13
CA TYR A 113 10.45 -13.13 -8.08
C TYR A 113 9.36 -12.06 -8.21
N GLU A 114 9.58 -10.87 -7.63
CA GLU A 114 8.60 -9.77 -7.59
C GLU A 114 9.23 -8.42 -7.99
N GLY A 115 10.32 -8.48 -8.76
CA GLY A 115 11.06 -7.31 -9.20
C GLY A 115 12.43 -7.71 -9.77
N HIS A 116 13.43 -6.86 -9.53
CA HIS A 116 14.79 -7.07 -10.02
C HIS A 116 15.79 -6.89 -8.88
N ARG A 117 16.65 -7.88 -8.68
CA ARG A 117 17.66 -7.82 -7.62
C ARG A 117 18.52 -6.57 -7.78
N ALA A 118 18.63 -5.78 -6.71
CA ALA A 118 19.47 -4.59 -6.66
C ALA A 118 19.91 -4.31 -5.21
N GLU A 119 20.97 -3.53 -5.06
CA GLU A 119 21.39 -3.04 -3.75
C GLU A 119 20.55 -1.79 -3.37
N PRO A 120 20.01 -1.71 -2.13
CA PRO A 120 19.32 -0.52 -1.65
C PRO A 120 20.25 0.70 -1.60
N GLU A 121 19.76 1.87 -2.04
CA GLU A 121 20.49 3.15 -1.94
C GLU A 121 19.99 4.01 -0.77
N LEU A 122 18.78 3.70 -0.28
CA LEU A 122 18.02 4.41 0.75
C LEU A 122 17.63 3.44 1.87
N GLY A 123 17.22 3.99 3.02
CA GLY A 123 16.59 3.22 4.10
C GLY A 123 15.18 2.75 3.71
N GLN A 124 14.54 2.01 4.63
CA GLN A 124 13.15 1.58 4.47
C GLN A 124 12.23 2.68 4.99
N ASN A 125 11.83 3.57 4.09
CA ASN A 125 11.20 4.82 4.48
C ASN A 125 9.72 4.84 4.11
N VAL A 126 8.98 5.74 4.76
CA VAL A 126 7.66 6.18 4.33
C VAL A 126 7.80 7.62 3.84
N TYR A 127 7.27 7.89 2.66
CA TYR A 127 7.39 9.19 2.00
C TYR A 127 6.04 9.88 1.89
N ARG A 128 6.08 11.21 1.92
CA ARG A 128 5.06 12.09 1.38
C ARG A 128 5.61 12.75 0.11
N PHE A 129 4.84 12.75 -0.96
CA PHE A 129 5.16 13.36 -2.23
C PHE A 129 4.04 14.32 -2.65
N ASP A 130 4.41 15.55 -2.98
CA ASP A 130 3.51 16.56 -3.52
C ASP A 130 3.62 16.55 -5.06
N PRO A 131 2.60 16.09 -5.80
CA PRO A 131 2.66 16.00 -7.25
C PRO A 131 2.56 17.36 -7.96
N GLU A 132 2.17 18.44 -7.27
CA GLU A 132 2.11 19.78 -7.86
C GLU A 132 3.48 20.45 -7.84
N THR A 133 4.20 20.33 -6.73
CA THR A 133 5.51 20.96 -6.55
C THR A 133 6.68 20.02 -6.89
N GLY A 134 6.45 18.70 -6.91
CA GLY A 134 7.48 17.68 -7.02
C GLY A 134 8.28 17.46 -5.74
N ALA A 135 7.87 18.09 -4.63
CA ALA A 135 8.56 17.97 -3.35
C ALA A 135 8.29 16.60 -2.71
N ALA A 136 9.35 15.94 -2.23
CA ALA A 136 9.27 14.69 -1.50
C ALA A 136 9.92 14.86 -0.11
N THR A 137 9.34 14.23 0.91
CA THR A 137 9.89 14.22 2.27
C THR A 137 9.72 12.83 2.88
N ILE A 138 10.72 12.38 3.63
CA ILE A 138 10.59 11.22 4.51
C ILE A 138 9.75 11.63 5.72
N VAL A 139 8.67 10.89 5.99
CA VAL A 139 7.79 11.11 7.15
C VAL A 139 8.04 10.09 8.27
N ALA A 140 8.64 8.94 7.95
CA ALA A 140 9.18 7.99 8.91
C ALA A 140 10.32 7.18 8.28
N ASP A 141 11.39 6.93 9.06
CA ASP A 141 12.58 6.16 8.69
C ASP A 141 12.93 5.07 9.73
N ASP A 142 12.06 4.87 10.72
CA ASP A 142 12.27 4.01 11.89
C ASP A 142 11.31 2.81 11.93
N ILE A 143 10.69 2.46 10.79
CA ILE A 143 9.73 1.36 10.66
C ILE A 143 10.42 0.18 9.97
N LEU A 144 10.38 -1.00 10.61
CA LEU A 144 10.97 -2.21 10.05
C LEU A 144 10.01 -2.86 9.03
N GLY A 145 10.36 -2.82 7.75
CA GLY A 145 9.54 -3.31 6.66
C GLY A 145 8.20 -2.57 6.56
N PRO A 146 8.19 -1.25 6.32
CA PRO A 146 6.97 -0.49 6.14
C PRO A 146 6.18 -1.07 4.95
N ASN A 147 4.89 -1.30 5.12
CA ASN A 147 4.07 -2.03 4.15
C ASN A 147 2.74 -1.31 3.89
N GLY A 148 1.57 -1.92 4.15
CA GLY A 148 0.28 -1.25 4.04
C GLY A 148 0.19 0.03 4.89
N LEU A 149 -0.56 1.01 4.39
CA LEU A 149 -0.82 2.26 5.10
C LEU A 149 -2.21 2.83 4.78
N ALA A 150 -2.82 3.53 5.74
CA ALA A 150 -4.10 4.19 5.54
C ALA A 150 -4.28 5.35 6.54
N PHE A 151 -4.99 6.41 6.13
CA PHE A 151 -5.45 7.44 7.04
C PHE A 151 -6.74 7.02 7.75
N SER A 152 -6.97 7.55 8.96
CA SER A 152 -8.32 7.62 9.53
C SER A 152 -9.27 8.44 8.65
N PRO A 153 -10.59 8.32 8.78
CA PRO A 153 -11.54 9.10 7.96
C PRO A 153 -11.36 10.62 8.06
N SER A 154 -10.96 11.14 9.22
CA SER A 154 -10.63 12.56 9.42
C SER A 154 -9.23 12.98 8.95
N GLU A 155 -8.41 12.01 8.52
CA GLU A 155 -6.99 12.18 8.19
C GLU A 155 -6.11 12.75 9.32
N GLU A 156 -6.58 12.69 10.57
CA GLU A 156 -5.82 13.11 11.75
C GLU A 156 -4.87 12.02 12.26
N LYS A 157 -5.11 10.75 11.88
CA LYS A 157 -4.24 9.61 12.16
C LYS A 157 -3.74 8.98 10.88
N LEU A 158 -2.49 8.52 10.91
CA LEU A 158 -1.91 7.63 9.89
C LEU A 158 -1.59 6.28 10.53
N TYR A 159 -2.04 5.21 9.90
CA TYR A 159 -1.76 3.84 10.27
C TYR A 159 -0.75 3.23 9.29
N ILE A 160 0.25 2.50 9.78
CA ILE A 160 1.29 1.87 8.95
C ILE A 160 1.61 0.47 9.48
N VAL A 161 1.68 -0.52 8.60
CA VAL A 161 2.15 -1.86 8.95
C VAL A 161 3.67 -1.89 9.07
N GLU A 162 4.16 -2.34 10.23
CA GLU A 162 5.56 -2.72 10.47
C GLU A 162 5.70 -4.24 10.25
N SER A 163 5.96 -4.65 9.01
CA SER A 163 5.88 -6.07 8.61
C SER A 163 7.10 -6.90 9.02
N ARG A 164 8.17 -6.25 9.48
CA ARG A 164 9.37 -6.89 10.07
C ARG A 164 9.59 -6.47 11.52
N GLY A 165 8.52 -6.07 12.21
CA GLY A 165 8.56 -5.81 13.63
C GLY A 165 8.97 -7.06 14.41
N GLU A 166 9.81 -6.87 15.42
CA GLU A 166 10.22 -7.92 16.36
C GLU A 166 9.55 -7.65 17.74
N PRO A 167 9.12 -8.69 18.48
CA PRO A 167 9.05 -10.10 18.07
C PRO A 167 7.90 -10.41 17.09
N ASN A 168 6.94 -9.48 16.96
CA ASN A 168 5.75 -9.65 16.14
C ASN A 168 5.60 -8.46 15.18
N ARG A 169 4.88 -8.69 14.06
CA ARG A 169 4.40 -7.60 13.21
C ARG A 169 3.45 -6.69 13.98
N LYS A 170 3.46 -5.41 13.61
CA LYS A 170 2.64 -4.39 14.27
C LYS A 170 1.87 -3.57 13.25
N ILE A 171 0.74 -3.03 13.67
CA ILE A 171 0.14 -1.86 13.03
C ILE A 171 0.40 -0.68 13.95
N LEU A 172 1.18 0.27 13.43
CA LEU A 172 1.57 1.48 14.10
C LEU A 172 0.55 2.58 13.81
N GLU A 173 0.30 3.44 14.79
CA GLU A 173 -0.49 4.65 14.65
C GLU A 173 0.39 5.87 14.90
N TYR A 174 0.12 6.94 14.16
CA TYR A 174 0.74 8.25 14.31
C TYR A 174 -0.33 9.34 14.27
N ASP A 175 -0.05 10.45 14.95
CA ASP A 175 -0.81 11.69 14.75
C ASP A 175 -0.26 12.40 13.51
N VAL A 176 -1.14 12.79 12.60
CA VAL A 176 -0.82 13.70 11.49
C VAL A 176 -0.77 15.12 12.04
N THR A 177 0.31 15.85 11.75
CA THR A 177 0.47 17.22 12.26
C THR A 177 -0.57 18.16 11.66
N THR A 178 -0.84 19.29 12.33
CA THR A 178 -1.89 20.24 11.92
C THR A 178 -1.70 20.80 10.50
N ASN A 179 -0.46 20.86 9.99
CA ASN A 179 -0.20 21.30 8.62
C ASN A 179 -0.41 20.17 7.58
N GLY A 180 -0.67 18.93 8.01
CA GLY A 180 -0.93 17.78 7.16
C GLY A 180 0.29 17.20 6.46
N GLN A 181 1.52 17.63 6.79
CA GLN A 181 2.73 17.29 6.03
C GLN A 181 3.63 16.27 6.71
N THR A 182 3.55 16.13 8.03
CA THR A 182 4.39 15.22 8.82
C THR A 182 3.56 14.44 9.83
N ILE A 183 4.20 13.49 10.51
CA ILE A 183 3.58 12.65 11.53
C ILE A 183 4.39 12.69 12.83
N GLN A 184 3.74 12.38 13.95
CA GLN A 184 4.33 12.38 15.29
C GLN A 184 3.64 11.39 16.22
N ASN A 185 4.15 11.24 17.44
CA ASN A 185 3.55 10.41 18.51
C ASN A 185 3.33 8.95 18.11
N LYS A 186 4.36 8.33 17.52
CA LYS A 186 4.40 6.89 17.17
C LYS A 186 3.91 6.04 18.33
N ARG A 187 2.95 5.17 18.06
CA ARG A 187 2.44 4.18 19.02
C ARG A 187 2.07 2.87 18.33
N VAL A 188 2.13 1.79 19.08
CA VAL A 188 1.61 0.48 18.62
C VAL A 188 0.10 0.49 18.87
N LEU A 189 -0.68 0.44 17.79
CA LEU A 189 -2.13 0.27 17.88
C LEU A 189 -2.49 -1.20 18.03
N ILE A 190 -1.87 -2.05 17.19
CA ILE A 190 -2.10 -3.50 17.17
C ILE A 190 -0.75 -4.21 17.19
N ASP A 191 -0.55 -5.08 18.19
CA ASP A 191 0.45 -6.14 18.15
C ASP A 191 -0.22 -7.40 17.57
N ALA A 192 0.28 -7.87 16.42
CA ALA A 192 -0.38 -8.95 15.68
C ALA A 192 -0.19 -10.33 16.31
N GLY A 193 0.70 -10.49 17.30
CA GLY A 193 1.07 -11.80 17.82
C GLY A 193 1.54 -12.75 16.69
N ARG A 194 0.83 -13.86 16.51
CA ARG A 194 1.08 -14.81 15.41
C ARG A 194 0.61 -14.32 14.04
N GLY A 195 -0.16 -13.24 14.01
CA GLY A 195 -0.72 -12.66 12.81
C GLY A 195 0.30 -11.92 11.97
N THR A 196 -0.04 -11.77 10.70
CA THR A 196 0.89 -11.24 9.69
C THR A 196 0.20 -10.21 8.79
N PRO A 197 -0.15 -9.03 9.35
CA PRO A 197 -0.75 -7.96 8.58
C PRO A 197 0.13 -7.58 7.38
N ASP A 198 -0.53 -7.14 6.33
CA ASP A 198 0.06 -6.71 5.06
C ASP A 198 -0.66 -5.44 4.57
N GLY A 199 -1.40 -5.46 3.47
CA GLY A 199 -2.28 -4.37 3.05
C GLY A 199 -3.61 -4.31 3.82
N PHE A 200 -4.13 -3.10 4.04
CA PHE A 200 -5.40 -2.87 4.75
C PHE A 200 -6.11 -1.60 4.28
N ARG A 201 -7.37 -1.45 4.69
CA ARG A 201 -8.17 -0.21 4.50
C ARG A 201 -8.88 0.19 5.77
N VAL A 202 -9.29 1.44 5.84
CA VAL A 202 -10.11 2.00 6.92
C VAL A 202 -11.49 2.32 6.37
N ASP A 203 -12.55 1.84 7.02
CA ASP A 203 -13.92 2.17 6.63
C ASP A 203 -14.36 3.55 7.13
N VAL A 204 -15.57 3.97 6.77
CA VAL A 204 -16.10 5.29 7.13
C VAL A 204 -16.35 5.48 8.63
N ASP A 205 -16.45 4.41 9.39
CA ASP A 205 -16.61 4.41 10.85
C ASP A 205 -15.24 4.37 11.57
N GLY A 206 -14.15 4.28 10.82
CA GLY A 206 -12.78 4.24 11.31
C GLY A 206 -12.26 2.86 11.67
N ASN A 207 -12.99 1.78 11.34
CA ASN A 207 -12.51 0.43 11.59
C ASN A 207 -11.42 0.05 10.57
N LEU A 208 -10.39 -0.64 11.03
CA LEU A 208 -9.31 -1.15 10.20
C LEU A 208 -9.65 -2.56 9.72
N TRP A 209 -9.71 -2.73 8.40
CA TRP A 209 -9.93 -4.00 7.71
C TRP A 209 -8.59 -4.47 7.14
N CYS A 210 -7.97 -5.42 7.82
CA CYS A 210 -6.58 -5.82 7.59
C CYS A 210 -6.50 -7.15 6.86
N GLY A 211 -5.82 -7.16 5.72
CA GLY A 211 -5.34 -8.40 5.12
C GLY A 211 -4.46 -9.14 6.12
N TRP A 212 -4.77 -10.41 6.35
CA TRP A 212 -4.19 -11.22 7.40
C TRP A 212 -3.90 -12.63 6.90
N GLY A 213 -2.89 -13.25 7.49
CA GLY A 213 -2.54 -14.64 7.21
C GLY A 213 -1.07 -14.81 6.82
N MET A 214 -0.48 -15.90 7.29
CA MET A 214 0.81 -16.56 7.02
C MET A 214 1.01 -17.46 8.25
N GLY A 215 1.19 -18.77 8.06
CA GLY A 215 1.37 -19.72 9.15
C GLY A 215 0.36 -20.86 9.07
N SER A 216 -0.85 -20.65 9.60
CA SER A 216 -1.89 -21.66 9.63
C SER A 216 -3.23 -21.10 9.14
N ASP A 217 -4.04 -21.96 8.53
CA ASP A 217 -5.33 -21.60 7.89
C ASP A 217 -6.31 -20.90 8.85
N ASP A 218 -6.17 -21.13 10.16
CA ASP A 218 -6.94 -20.45 11.21
C ASP A 218 -6.57 -18.97 11.37
N LEU A 219 -5.56 -18.45 10.68
CA LEU A 219 -5.20 -17.03 10.64
C LEU A 219 -5.60 -16.36 9.32
N ASP A 220 -5.84 -17.13 8.26
CA ASP A 220 -6.02 -16.57 6.93
C ASP A 220 -7.36 -15.83 6.77
N GLY A 221 -7.30 -14.66 6.11
CA GLY A 221 -8.47 -13.85 5.78
C GLY A 221 -8.31 -12.39 6.17
N VAL A 222 -9.40 -11.76 6.59
CA VAL A 222 -9.42 -10.34 6.98
C VAL A 222 -9.71 -10.24 8.46
N MET A 223 -8.84 -9.56 9.21
CA MET A 223 -9.08 -9.18 10.60
C MET A 223 -9.61 -7.75 10.66
N ILE A 224 -10.65 -7.53 11.47
CA ILE A 224 -11.31 -6.23 11.60
C ILE A 224 -11.10 -5.71 13.01
N PHE A 225 -10.58 -4.50 13.12
CA PHE A 225 -10.30 -3.83 14.39
C PHE A 225 -11.07 -2.51 14.46
N ALA A 226 -11.62 -2.19 15.64
CA ALA A 226 -12.17 -0.89 15.94
C ALA A 226 -11.06 0.19 15.93
N PRO A 227 -11.41 1.50 15.89
CA PRO A 227 -10.43 2.59 15.87
C PRO A 227 -9.44 2.59 17.05
N ASP A 228 -9.83 2.00 18.18
CA ASP A 228 -8.98 1.85 19.37
C ASP A 228 -8.07 0.61 19.34
N GLY A 229 -8.08 -0.15 18.25
CA GLY A 229 -7.30 -1.37 18.06
C GLY A 229 -7.96 -2.64 18.62
N ALA A 230 -9.18 -2.57 19.16
CA ALA A 230 -9.87 -3.77 19.65
C ALA A 230 -10.33 -4.66 18.47
N PRO A 231 -10.07 -5.98 18.49
CA PRO A 231 -10.57 -6.87 17.43
C PRO A 231 -12.09 -7.01 17.54
N ILE A 232 -12.80 -6.72 16.45
CA ILE A 232 -14.28 -6.73 16.39
C ILE A 232 -14.84 -7.74 15.39
N GLY A 233 -14.01 -8.31 14.52
CA GLY A 233 -14.47 -9.30 13.56
C GLY A 233 -13.36 -9.97 12.77
N ARG A 234 -13.74 -11.04 12.08
CA ARG A 234 -12.89 -11.74 11.12
C ARG A 234 -13.72 -12.29 9.98
N ILE A 235 -13.23 -12.14 8.76
CA ILE A 235 -13.71 -12.88 7.58
C ILE A 235 -12.68 -13.94 7.26
N ALA A 236 -13.03 -15.21 7.44
CA ALA A 236 -12.14 -16.31 7.07
C ALA A 236 -12.10 -16.45 5.54
N LEU A 237 -10.89 -16.59 4.99
CA LEU A 237 -10.66 -16.90 3.58
C LEU A 237 -9.88 -18.21 3.48
N PRO A 238 -9.97 -18.93 2.34
CA PRO A 238 -9.24 -20.19 2.15
C PRO A 238 -7.72 -20.00 2.01
N GLU A 239 -7.26 -18.76 1.81
CA GLU A 239 -5.85 -18.40 1.67
C GLU A 239 -5.61 -17.03 2.35
N ARG A 240 -4.34 -16.74 2.65
CA ARG A 240 -3.86 -15.43 3.09
C ARG A 240 -4.48 -14.29 2.28
N CYS A 241 -4.97 -13.27 2.99
CA CYS A 241 -5.35 -12.00 2.37
C CYS A 241 -4.13 -11.07 2.38
N ALA A 242 -3.57 -10.82 1.20
CA ALA A 242 -2.48 -9.88 1.01
C ALA A 242 -2.92 -8.41 1.17
N ASN A 243 -4.08 -8.06 0.62
CA ASN A 243 -4.59 -6.69 0.61
C ASN A 243 -6.09 -6.72 0.27
N LEU A 244 -6.79 -5.60 0.44
CA LEU A 244 -8.22 -5.47 0.17
C LEU A 244 -8.60 -4.05 -0.23
N CYS A 245 -9.76 -3.92 -0.87
CA CYS A 245 -10.43 -2.63 -1.08
C CYS A 245 -11.93 -2.79 -0.89
N PHE A 246 -12.62 -1.67 -0.68
CA PHE A 246 -14.08 -1.59 -0.69
C PHE A 246 -14.62 -1.37 -2.10
#